data_AF-A0A535DMN6-F1
#
_entry.id   AF-A0A535DMN6-F1
#
_cell.length_a   1.000
_cell.length_b   1.000
_cell.length_c   1.000
_cell.angle_alpha   90.00
_cell.angle_beta   90.00
_cell.angle_gamma   90.00
#
_symmetry.space_group_name_H-M   'P 1'
#
loop_
_entity.id
_entity.type
_entity.pdbx_description
1 polymer ?
#
loop_
_entity_poly.entity_id
_entity_poly.type
_entity_poly.pdbx_seq_one_letter_code
_entity_poly.pdbx_strand_id
1 'polypeptide(L)'
;MEGCPGRRQRDRGAKAGRHRHQGHRGLQAEHPTARRSEVRRHLHRRLPHRHRHAGRREGQPGHPVLWCGPVRRRPGARQLSGTDYIKGYENGAKSVKSTVTVTINYVEDFNAPDKGEASAKTMIGQGVDVLFQVAGLTGAGVLRAACNAKVYGIGVDVDQYLSLPDSKACIITSAEKHLQNATRDAIKRFKDKGKQTGNFTNDATNDGIGASEIRNLSPVPAGLTDKLKQATEDMKSGKLKPIP
;
A
#
# COMPACT_ATOMS: atom_id res chain seq x y z
N MET A 1 55.13 25.03 -14.09
CA MET A 1 56.13 24.69 -13.08
C MET A 1 56.48 23.22 -13.24
N GLU A 2 57.42 22.96 -14.15
CA GLU A 2 58.19 21.71 -14.23
C GLU A 2 59.46 21.88 -13.39
N GLY A 3 60.04 20.77 -12.89
CA GLY A 3 61.45 20.73 -12.48
C GLY A 3 61.74 20.10 -11.10
N CYS A 4 62.19 18.85 -11.11
CA CYS A 4 62.95 18.17 -10.04
C CYS A 4 64.41 18.70 -10.06
N PRO A 5 65.21 18.72 -8.96
CA PRO A 5 65.94 17.53 -8.42
C PRO A 5 66.20 17.63 -6.87
N GLY A 6 66.83 16.73 -6.09
CA GLY A 6 67.61 15.49 -6.23
C GLY A 6 68.42 15.24 -4.91
N ARG A 7 69.11 14.08 -4.84
CA ARG A 7 70.08 13.53 -3.83
C ARG A 7 69.50 12.67 -2.69
N ARG A 8 69.73 11.34 -2.66
CA ARG A 8 70.93 10.52 -2.27
C ARG A 8 71.25 10.68 -0.77
N GLN A 9 71.45 9.66 0.09
CA GLN A 9 72.15 8.34 0.04
C GLN A 9 71.55 7.43 1.16
N ARG A 10 71.35 6.11 0.98
CA ARG A 10 72.26 4.97 1.36
C ARG A 10 72.71 5.02 2.84
N ASP A 11 72.63 3.96 3.67
CA ASP A 11 73.09 2.59 3.42
C ASP A 11 72.79 1.66 4.63
N ARG A 12 72.61 0.35 4.35
CA ARG A 12 73.03 -0.86 5.13
C ARG A 12 72.44 -1.09 6.54
N GLY A 13 72.16 -2.30 7.02
CA GLY A 13 72.36 -3.71 6.63
C GLY A 13 71.95 -4.54 7.87
N ALA A 14 71.07 -5.54 7.75
CA ALA A 14 71.36 -6.97 7.51
C ALA A 14 71.58 -7.83 8.79
N LYS A 15 71.02 -9.06 8.70
CA LYS A 15 71.19 -10.30 9.50
C LYS A 15 70.19 -10.55 10.65
N ALA A 16 69.80 -11.78 11.00
CA ALA A 16 69.49 -13.07 10.33
C ALA A 16 69.34 -14.14 11.44
N GLY A 17 68.42 -15.09 11.26
CA GLY A 17 68.44 -16.44 11.89
C GLY A 17 67.63 -16.57 13.19
N ARG A 18 67.09 -17.74 13.59
CA ARG A 18 66.70 -19.03 12.98
C ARG A 18 66.16 -19.91 14.14
N HIS A 19 65.23 -20.84 13.86
CA HIS A 19 64.92 -22.09 14.61
C HIS A 19 64.23 -21.96 16.01
N ARG A 20 63.40 -22.88 16.55
CA ARG A 20 62.79 -24.19 16.19
C ARG A 20 61.82 -24.62 17.33
N HIS A 21 60.91 -25.57 17.01
CA HIS A 21 60.26 -26.62 17.87
C HIS A 21 59.36 -26.21 19.05
N GLN A 22 58.06 -26.57 19.12
CA GLN A 22 57.35 -27.88 19.23
C GLN A 22 57.11 -28.39 20.67
N GLY A 23 55.86 -28.81 20.91
CA GLY A 23 55.41 -29.70 22.01
C GLY A 23 54.40 -29.03 22.95
N HIS A 24 53.36 -29.68 23.50
CA HIS A 24 52.71 -30.98 23.33
C HIS A 24 51.53 -31.03 24.33
N ARG A 25 50.40 -31.69 23.98
CA ARG A 25 49.34 -32.26 24.88
C ARG A 25 48.53 -31.22 25.69
N GLY A 26 47.20 -31.27 25.83
CA GLY A 26 46.17 -32.28 25.64
C GLY A 26 45.24 -32.20 26.86
N LEU A 27 43.91 -32.04 26.66
CA LEU A 27 42.81 -32.51 27.53
C LEU A 27 41.46 -31.93 27.05
N GLN A 28 40.57 -32.83 26.64
CA GLN A 28 39.11 -32.67 26.62
C GLN A 28 38.64 -32.54 28.09
N ALA A 29 37.52 -31.96 28.49
CA ALA A 29 36.22 -31.70 27.89
C ALA A 29 35.56 -30.51 28.64
N GLU A 30 34.50 -29.90 28.07
CA GLU A 30 33.25 -29.44 28.73
C GLU A 30 32.43 -28.61 27.71
N HIS A 31 31.27 -29.14 27.29
CA HIS A 31 30.13 -28.37 26.78
C HIS A 31 29.18 -28.14 27.99
N PRO A 32 28.29 -27.11 28.06
CA PRO A 32 27.55 -26.49 26.95
C PRO A 32 27.26 -24.96 27.06
N THR A 33 26.78 -24.38 25.94
CA THR A 33 25.82 -23.24 25.88
C THR A 33 26.10 -21.96 26.68
N ALA A 34 26.93 -21.04 26.14
CA ALA A 34 26.85 -19.60 26.48
C ALA A 34 27.54 -18.72 25.42
N ARG A 35 27.03 -18.68 24.19
CA ARG A 35 27.39 -17.65 23.19
C ARG A 35 26.16 -17.19 22.41
N ARG A 36 25.28 -16.41 23.04
CA ARG A 36 24.20 -15.66 22.37
C ARG A 36 23.86 -14.32 23.03
N SER A 37 24.81 -13.65 23.69
CA SER A 37 24.52 -12.38 24.39
C SER A 37 25.47 -11.21 24.10
N GLU A 38 26.46 -11.33 23.19
CA GLU A 38 27.45 -10.27 22.95
C GLU A 38 27.46 -9.62 21.56
N VAL A 39 26.39 -9.77 20.78
CA VAL A 39 26.22 -9.01 19.51
C VAL A 39 25.15 -7.90 19.65
N ARG A 40 24.59 -7.69 20.84
CA ARG A 40 23.46 -6.76 21.05
C ARG A 40 23.83 -5.38 21.63
N ARG A 41 25.10 -4.96 21.56
CA ARG A 41 25.57 -3.75 22.27
C ARG A 41 26.49 -2.80 21.51
N HIS A 42 26.39 -2.72 20.18
CA HIS A 42 27.14 -1.72 19.39
C HIS A 42 26.34 -1.19 18.18
N LEU A 43 25.30 -0.40 18.42
CA LEU A 43 24.76 0.54 17.41
C LEU A 43 23.77 1.55 18.03
N HIS A 44 24.21 2.25 19.07
CA HIS A 44 23.54 3.45 19.56
C HIS A 44 24.55 4.58 19.70
N ARG A 45 24.78 5.34 18.62
CA ARG A 45 25.05 6.79 18.68
C ARG A 45 25.22 7.38 17.27
N ARG A 46 24.52 8.49 17.07
CA ARG A 46 24.58 9.50 15.98
C ARG A 46 23.79 9.18 14.72
N LEU A 47 22.58 9.75 14.63
CA LEU A 47 22.12 10.56 13.49
C LEU A 47 20.99 11.51 13.99
N PRO A 48 20.94 12.78 13.56
CA PRO A 48 20.09 13.81 14.16
C PRO A 48 18.63 13.77 13.69
N HIS A 49 17.74 14.12 14.62
CA HIS A 49 16.31 14.32 14.42
C HIS A 49 15.98 15.33 13.32
N ARG A 50 15.08 14.96 12.38
CA ARG A 50 13.94 15.79 11.93
C ARG A 50 13.08 15.02 10.91
N HIS A 51 12.20 14.16 11.41
CA HIS A 51 10.85 13.99 10.84
C HIS A 51 9.95 13.63 12.01
N ARG A 52 9.14 14.60 12.45
CA ARG A 52 8.05 14.37 13.40
C ARG A 52 7.02 13.49 12.70
N HIS A 53 7.16 12.18 12.81
CA HIS A 53 6.01 11.30 12.78
C HIS A 53 5.14 11.71 13.96
N ALA A 54 3.94 12.20 13.68
CA ALA A 54 2.90 12.29 14.69
C ALA A 54 2.76 10.91 15.34
N GLY A 55 2.79 10.89 16.68
CA GLY A 55 3.03 9.74 17.55
C GLY A 55 2.61 8.37 17.03
N ARG A 56 3.59 7.53 16.68
CA ARG A 56 3.40 6.08 16.59
C ARG A 56 3.90 5.46 17.89
N ARG A 57 2.99 5.10 18.80
CA ARG A 57 3.31 4.19 19.91
C ARG A 57 3.29 2.77 19.36
N GLU A 58 4.41 2.09 19.46
CA GLU A 58 4.59 0.69 19.14
C GLU A 58 3.61 -0.13 20.01
N GLY A 59 2.59 -0.76 19.41
CA GLY A 59 1.63 -1.62 20.12
C GLY A 59 0.12 -1.37 19.92
N GLN A 60 -0.32 -0.43 19.08
CA GLN A 60 -1.77 -0.24 18.82
C GLN A 60 -2.30 -1.19 17.70
N PRO A 61 -3.48 -1.83 17.90
CA PRO A 61 -4.20 -2.56 16.85
C PRO A 61 -4.45 -1.67 15.61
N GLY A 62 -4.58 -2.26 14.43
CA GLY A 62 -4.81 -1.49 13.20
C GLY A 62 -6.19 -0.82 13.20
N HIS A 63 -6.26 0.43 12.75
CA HIS A 63 -7.43 1.32 12.81
C HIS A 63 -8.01 1.60 11.40
N PRO A 64 -9.24 2.14 11.29
CA PRO A 64 -10.24 1.58 10.36
C PRO A 64 -10.48 2.28 9.01
N VAL A 65 -11.30 1.68 8.13
CA VAL A 65 -11.54 2.13 6.74
C VAL A 65 -13.00 1.99 6.26
N LEU A 66 -13.36 2.82 5.26
CA LEU A 66 -14.38 2.78 4.20
C LEU A 66 -15.65 3.65 4.34
N TRP A 67 -15.76 4.64 3.46
CA TRP A 67 -16.91 5.54 3.32
C TRP A 67 -17.71 5.28 2.03
N CYS A 68 -19.04 5.09 2.13
CA CYS A 68 -19.93 4.79 1.00
C CYS A 68 -21.07 5.82 0.87
N GLY A 69 -21.34 6.31 -0.35
CA GLY A 69 -22.48 7.22 -0.64
C GLY A 69 -23.85 6.51 -0.68
N PRO A 70 -24.95 7.21 -1.04
CA PRO A 70 -26.32 6.71 -0.88
C PRO A 70 -26.62 5.47 -1.75
N VAL A 71 -27.24 4.46 -1.15
CA VAL A 71 -27.69 3.25 -1.85
C VAL A 71 -29.16 3.41 -2.25
N ARG A 72 -29.42 3.83 -3.50
CA ARG A 72 -30.77 3.70 -4.08
C ARG A 72 -30.84 2.43 -4.93
N ARG A 73 -31.26 1.32 -4.33
CA ARG A 73 -31.46 0.03 -5.02
C ARG A 73 -32.66 0.13 -5.96
N ARG A 74 -32.44 0.06 -7.28
CA ARG A 74 -33.52 -0.27 -8.22
C ARG A 74 -33.75 -1.79 -8.19
N PRO A 75 -35.00 -2.29 -8.12
CA PRO A 75 -35.26 -3.72 -8.25
C PRO A 75 -34.75 -4.24 -9.61
N GLY A 76 -33.99 -5.35 -9.61
CA GLY A 76 -33.57 -6.05 -10.83
C GLY A 76 -32.20 -5.68 -11.43
N ALA A 77 -31.58 -4.58 -11.02
CA ALA A 77 -30.22 -4.24 -11.47
C ALA A 77 -29.16 -4.87 -10.55
N ARG A 78 -28.31 -5.75 -11.08
CA ARG A 78 -27.08 -6.19 -10.39
C ARG A 78 -25.99 -5.15 -10.63
N GLN A 79 -26.21 -3.95 -10.09
CA GLN A 79 -25.16 -2.94 -9.96
C GLN A 79 -24.38 -3.27 -8.71
N LEU A 80 -23.04 -3.11 -8.72
CA LEU A 80 -22.24 -3.16 -7.49
C LEU A 80 -22.92 -2.23 -6.47
N SER A 81 -23.58 -2.85 -5.51
CA SER A 81 -24.24 -2.12 -4.45
C SER A 81 -23.14 -1.50 -3.58
N GLY A 82 -23.39 -0.38 -2.90
CA GLY A 82 -22.44 0.14 -1.92
C GLY A 82 -21.96 -0.95 -0.94
N THR A 83 -22.83 -1.92 -0.66
CA THR A 83 -22.54 -3.11 0.14
C THR A 83 -21.50 -4.07 -0.45
N ASP A 84 -21.35 -4.15 -1.77
CA ASP A 84 -20.35 -5.00 -2.43
C ASP A 84 -18.94 -4.42 -2.25
N TYR A 85 -18.81 -3.09 -2.39
CA TYR A 85 -17.58 -2.37 -2.05
C TYR A 85 -17.18 -2.58 -0.60
N ILE A 86 -18.15 -2.49 0.30
CA ILE A 86 -17.94 -2.70 1.74
C ILE A 86 -17.41 -4.09 2.04
N LYS A 87 -18.12 -5.12 1.56
CA LYS A 87 -17.73 -6.51 1.78
C LYS A 87 -16.38 -6.84 1.14
N GLY A 88 -16.15 -6.39 -0.10
CA GLY A 88 -14.89 -6.63 -0.79
C GLY A 88 -13.71 -6.00 -0.06
N TYR A 89 -13.87 -4.76 0.41
CA TYR A 89 -12.84 -4.09 1.19
C TYR A 89 -12.59 -4.79 2.53
N GLU A 90 -13.65 -5.11 3.28
CA GLU A 90 -13.55 -5.76 4.57
C GLU A 90 -12.89 -7.14 4.48
N ASN A 91 -13.31 -7.97 3.52
CA ASN A 91 -12.74 -9.28 3.25
C ASN A 91 -11.26 -9.16 2.84
N GLY A 92 -10.94 -8.23 1.95
CA GLY A 92 -9.57 -7.96 1.53
C GLY A 92 -8.68 -7.56 2.69
N ALA A 93 -9.11 -6.61 3.52
CA ALA A 93 -8.37 -6.16 4.69
C ALA A 93 -8.17 -7.29 5.72
N LYS A 94 -9.23 -8.02 6.05
CA LYS A 94 -9.19 -9.14 7.02
C LYS A 94 -8.38 -10.33 6.53
N SER A 95 -8.29 -10.56 5.22
CA SER A 95 -7.43 -11.61 4.64
C SER A 95 -5.94 -11.37 4.92
N VAL A 96 -5.53 -10.11 5.03
CA VAL A 96 -4.14 -9.73 5.33
C VAL A 96 -3.92 -9.64 6.84
N LYS A 97 -4.87 -9.04 7.57
CA LYS A 97 -4.83 -8.89 9.02
C LYS A 97 -6.23 -8.96 9.60
N SER A 98 -6.55 -10.09 10.22
CA SER A 98 -7.88 -10.38 10.79
C SER A 98 -8.33 -9.41 11.88
N THR A 99 -7.40 -8.71 12.53
CA THR A 99 -7.66 -7.73 13.58
C THR A 99 -7.91 -6.31 13.07
N VAL A 100 -7.94 -6.10 11.75
CA VAL A 100 -8.31 -4.80 11.17
C VAL A 100 -9.78 -4.51 11.46
N THR A 101 -10.03 -3.31 11.98
CA THR A 101 -11.40 -2.78 12.11
C THR A 101 -11.76 -2.04 10.82
N VAL A 102 -13.01 -2.12 10.38
CA VAL A 102 -13.52 -1.40 9.20
C VAL A 102 -14.69 -0.55 9.71
N THR A 103 -14.59 0.77 9.55
CA THR A 103 -15.58 1.72 10.06
C THR A 103 -16.28 2.33 8.89
N ILE A 104 -17.58 2.12 8.84
CA ILE A 104 -18.41 2.54 7.72
C ILE A 104 -19.12 3.82 8.11
N ASN A 105 -19.01 4.83 7.24
CA ASN A 105 -19.87 5.99 7.31
C ASN A 105 -20.56 6.24 5.95
N TYR A 106 -21.73 6.86 5.99
CA TYR A 106 -22.49 7.24 4.79
C TYR A 106 -22.72 8.75 4.75
N VAL A 107 -22.44 9.36 3.61
CA VAL A 107 -22.94 10.71 3.29
C VAL A 107 -23.93 10.52 2.17
N GLU A 108 -25.19 10.86 2.43
CA GLU A 108 -26.35 10.58 1.58
C GLU A 108 -26.41 11.47 0.32
N ASP A 109 -25.26 11.78 -0.27
CA ASP A 109 -25.10 12.60 -1.46
C ASP A 109 -23.79 12.26 -2.18
N PHE A 110 -23.85 12.01 -3.49
CA PHE A 110 -22.68 11.76 -4.33
C PHE A 110 -22.03 13.04 -4.88
N ASN A 111 -22.67 14.21 -4.69
CA ASN A 111 -22.26 15.50 -5.26
C ASN A 111 -22.03 16.59 -4.20
N ALA A 112 -21.62 16.20 -2.99
CA ALA A 112 -21.40 17.12 -1.87
C ALA A 112 -19.99 17.02 -1.27
N PRO A 113 -18.92 17.47 -1.98
CA PRO A 113 -17.54 17.45 -1.49
C PRO A 113 -17.36 17.94 -0.06
N ASP A 114 -18.03 19.03 0.32
CA ASP A 114 -17.89 19.62 1.65
C ASP A 114 -18.41 18.68 2.76
N LYS A 115 -19.49 17.95 2.49
CA LYS A 115 -19.99 16.92 3.42
C LYS A 115 -19.02 15.74 3.50
N GLY A 116 -18.44 15.34 2.36
CA GLY A 116 -17.41 14.31 2.31
C GLY A 116 -16.18 14.67 3.15
N GLU A 117 -15.70 15.90 3.01
CA GLU A 117 -14.58 16.42 3.78
C GLU A 117 -14.88 16.46 5.29
N ALA A 118 -16.06 16.97 5.69
CA ALA A 118 -16.46 17.01 7.09
C ALA A 118 -16.55 15.61 7.70
N SER A 119 -17.16 14.67 6.99
CA SER A 119 -17.23 13.25 7.38
C SER A 119 -15.83 12.65 7.56
N ALA A 120 -14.94 12.86 6.58
CA ALA A 120 -13.58 12.33 6.63
C ALA A 120 -12.79 12.89 7.82
N LYS A 121 -12.93 14.20 8.13
CA LYS A 121 -12.30 14.82 9.30
C LYS A 121 -12.76 14.15 10.60
N THR A 122 -14.05 13.85 10.75
CA THR A 122 -14.57 13.13 11.91
C THR A 122 -13.95 11.74 12.04
N MET A 123 -13.89 10.98 10.94
CA MET A 123 -13.29 9.64 10.92
C MET A 123 -11.79 9.67 11.25
N ILE A 124 -11.06 10.63 10.69
CA ILE A 124 -9.64 10.85 11.01
C ILE A 124 -9.47 11.19 12.49
N GLY A 125 -10.36 12.02 13.06
CA GLY A 125 -10.40 12.31 14.50
C GLY A 125 -10.64 11.09 15.38
N GLN A 126 -11.28 10.05 14.84
CA GLN A 126 -11.46 8.74 15.50
C GLN A 126 -10.27 7.79 15.30
N GLY A 127 -9.20 8.24 14.63
CA GLY A 127 -7.97 7.46 14.44
C GLY A 127 -7.90 6.68 13.12
N VAL A 128 -8.78 6.97 12.14
CA VAL A 128 -8.69 6.39 10.79
C VAL A 128 -7.42 6.87 10.08
N ASP A 129 -6.63 5.93 9.57
CA ASP A 129 -5.35 6.18 8.87
C ASP A 129 -5.38 5.82 7.38
N VAL A 130 -6.43 5.17 6.89
CA VAL A 130 -6.69 4.89 5.47
C VAL A 130 -8.15 5.16 5.13
N LEU A 131 -8.39 6.05 4.16
CA LEU A 131 -9.72 6.42 3.68
C LEU A 131 -9.94 5.84 2.28
N PHE A 132 -10.83 4.86 2.17
CA PHE A 132 -11.37 4.39 0.90
C PHE A 132 -12.74 5.03 0.67
N GLN A 133 -12.90 5.75 -0.43
CA GLN A 133 -14.11 6.51 -0.74
C GLN A 133 -14.84 5.89 -1.93
N VAL A 134 -16.13 5.58 -1.78
CA VAL A 134 -16.96 5.02 -2.85
C VAL A 134 -18.15 5.93 -3.07
N ALA A 135 -17.87 7.12 -3.61
CA ALA A 135 -18.85 8.18 -3.51
C ALA A 135 -18.76 9.34 -4.51
N GLY A 136 -18.34 9.06 -5.74
CA GLY A 136 -18.38 10.06 -6.81
C GLY A 136 -17.67 11.35 -6.43
N LEU A 137 -18.30 12.49 -6.71
CA LEU A 137 -17.71 13.82 -6.48
C LEU A 137 -17.54 14.13 -4.98
N THR A 138 -18.42 13.65 -4.11
CA THR A 138 -18.24 13.77 -2.66
C THR A 138 -16.91 13.16 -2.19
N GLY A 139 -16.47 12.09 -2.87
CA GLY A 139 -15.18 11.45 -2.66
C GLY A 139 -13.97 12.36 -2.78
N ALA A 140 -14.04 13.40 -3.62
CA ALA A 140 -12.96 14.37 -3.77
C ALA A 140 -12.70 15.13 -2.46
N GLY A 141 -13.75 15.47 -1.71
CA GLY A 141 -13.63 16.10 -0.39
C GLY A 141 -13.01 15.16 0.66
N VAL A 142 -13.30 13.86 0.57
CA VAL A 142 -12.66 12.85 1.44
C VAL A 142 -11.16 12.78 1.19
N LEU A 143 -10.74 12.71 -0.07
CA LEU A 143 -9.32 12.67 -0.42
C LEU A 143 -8.60 13.97 -0.05
N ARG A 144 -9.27 15.12 -0.20
CA ARG A 144 -8.75 16.41 0.27
C ARG A 144 -8.50 16.40 1.79
N ALA A 145 -9.45 15.89 2.58
CA ALA A 145 -9.27 15.71 4.02
C ALA A 145 -8.11 14.77 4.36
N ALA A 146 -8.02 13.64 3.65
CA ALA A 146 -6.95 12.65 3.83
C ALA A 146 -5.57 13.28 3.63
N CYS A 147 -5.41 14.02 2.54
CA CYS A 147 -4.18 14.72 2.21
C CYS A 147 -3.82 15.80 3.24
N ASN A 148 -4.79 16.61 3.66
CA ASN A 148 -4.58 17.64 4.68
C ASN A 148 -4.13 17.03 6.02
N ALA A 149 -4.69 15.88 6.40
CA ALA A 149 -4.34 15.16 7.61
C ALA A 149 -3.12 14.23 7.47
N LYS A 150 -2.56 14.10 6.26
CA LYS A 150 -1.45 13.19 5.92
C LYS A 150 -1.76 11.72 6.26
N VAL A 151 -3.00 11.31 6.07
CA VAL A 151 -3.44 9.90 6.09
C VAL A 151 -3.59 9.40 4.66
N TYR A 152 -3.63 8.08 4.46
CA TYR A 152 -3.69 7.52 3.11
C TYR A 152 -5.11 7.57 2.53
N GLY A 153 -5.20 7.77 1.22
CA GLY A 153 -6.44 7.73 0.45
C GLY A 153 -6.40 6.63 -0.60
N ILE A 154 -7.51 5.93 -0.79
CA ILE A 154 -7.72 5.01 -1.91
C ILE A 154 -8.80 5.61 -2.81
N GLY A 155 -8.45 5.85 -4.06
CA GLY A 155 -9.37 6.39 -5.05
C GLY A 155 -10.37 5.35 -5.59
N VAL A 156 -11.35 5.80 -6.36
CA VAL A 156 -12.36 4.94 -7.00
C VAL A 156 -12.73 5.42 -8.40
N ASP A 157 -13.27 4.49 -9.19
CA ASP A 157 -13.79 4.65 -10.55
C ASP A 157 -12.69 4.86 -11.61
N VAL A 158 -11.74 5.76 -11.37
CA VAL A 158 -10.61 6.06 -12.25
C VAL A 158 -9.34 6.21 -11.43
N ASP A 159 -8.18 6.30 -12.09
CA ASP A 159 -6.94 6.72 -11.40
C ASP A 159 -7.06 8.17 -10.89
N GLN A 160 -7.47 8.32 -9.63
CA GLN A 160 -7.66 9.61 -8.99
C GLN A 160 -6.36 10.31 -8.61
N TYR A 161 -5.22 9.60 -8.64
CA TYR A 161 -3.92 10.27 -8.57
C TYR A 161 -3.72 11.20 -9.78
N LEU A 162 -4.21 10.79 -10.95
CA LEU A 162 -4.14 11.58 -12.18
C LEU A 162 -5.30 12.58 -12.30
N SER A 163 -6.51 12.20 -11.90
CA SER A 163 -7.71 13.05 -12.09
C SER A 163 -7.94 14.09 -10.99
N LEU A 164 -7.34 13.93 -9.80
CA LEU A 164 -7.43 14.87 -8.67
C LEU A 164 -6.03 15.36 -8.26
N PRO A 165 -5.38 16.24 -9.07
CA PRO A 165 -4.00 16.65 -8.82
C PRO A 165 -3.80 17.34 -7.46
N ASP A 166 -4.83 18.02 -6.95
CA ASP A 166 -4.80 18.69 -5.65
C ASP A 166 -4.78 17.72 -4.46
N SER A 167 -5.25 16.48 -4.68
CA SER A 167 -5.30 15.42 -3.67
C SER A 167 -4.32 14.28 -3.99
N LYS A 168 -3.38 14.46 -4.93
CA LYS A 168 -2.49 13.38 -5.36
C LYS A 168 -1.55 12.87 -4.26
N ALA A 169 -1.21 13.70 -3.28
CA ALA A 169 -0.14 13.42 -2.31
C ALA A 169 -0.47 12.30 -1.30
N CYS A 170 -1.76 12.03 -1.05
CA CYS A 170 -2.21 10.98 -0.14
C CYS A 170 -2.73 9.73 -0.85
N ILE A 171 -2.99 9.81 -2.17
CA ILE A 171 -3.59 8.71 -2.92
C ILE A 171 -2.54 7.62 -3.13
N ILE A 172 -2.77 6.45 -2.55
CA ILE A 172 -1.84 5.31 -2.64
C ILE A 172 -2.13 4.39 -3.82
N THR A 173 -3.38 4.29 -4.25
CA THR A 173 -3.87 3.55 -5.42
C THR A 173 -5.34 3.95 -5.64
N SER A 174 -5.95 3.51 -6.74
CA SER A 174 -7.39 3.67 -6.97
C SER A 174 -8.00 2.33 -7.40
N ALA A 175 -9.20 2.02 -6.89
CA ALA A 175 -10.02 0.91 -7.36
C ALA A 175 -10.80 1.35 -8.61
N GLU A 176 -10.30 0.99 -9.78
CA GLU A 176 -10.81 1.48 -11.07
C GLU A 176 -12.00 0.66 -11.57
N LYS A 177 -12.97 1.35 -12.16
CA LYS A 177 -14.05 0.77 -12.96
C LYS A 177 -13.83 1.24 -14.39
N HIS A 178 -13.51 0.31 -15.29
CA HIS A 178 -13.29 0.64 -16.70
C HIS A 178 -14.63 0.85 -17.43
N LEU A 179 -15.43 1.82 -17.00
CA LEU A 179 -16.75 2.12 -17.58
C LEU A 179 -16.65 2.50 -19.05
N GLN A 180 -15.53 3.06 -19.49
CA GLN A 180 -15.27 3.28 -20.92
C GLN A 180 -15.30 1.97 -21.71
N ASN A 181 -14.72 0.90 -21.17
CA ASN A 181 -14.80 -0.44 -21.78
C ASN A 181 -16.25 -0.92 -21.83
N ALA A 182 -16.97 -0.80 -20.72
CA ALA A 182 -18.38 -1.19 -20.62
C ALA A 182 -19.25 -0.50 -21.69
N THR A 183 -19.10 0.81 -21.82
CA THR A 183 -19.85 1.64 -22.77
C THR A 183 -19.50 1.29 -24.22
N ARG A 184 -18.20 1.18 -24.54
CA ARG A 184 -17.75 0.76 -25.87
C ARG A 184 -18.33 -0.60 -26.25
N ASP A 185 -18.25 -1.56 -25.34
CA ASP A 185 -18.72 -2.92 -25.61
C ASP A 185 -20.25 -2.96 -25.74
N ALA A 186 -20.98 -2.12 -24.99
CA ALA A 186 -22.42 -1.97 -25.15
C ALA A 186 -22.80 -1.39 -26.52
N ILE A 187 -22.13 -0.33 -26.96
CA ILE A 187 -22.33 0.27 -28.29
C ILE A 187 -22.04 -0.75 -29.39
N LYS A 188 -20.93 -1.49 -29.27
CA LYS A 188 -20.56 -2.54 -30.23
C LYS A 188 -21.61 -3.66 -30.27
N ARG A 189 -22.07 -4.15 -29.11
CA ARG A 189 -23.14 -5.15 -29.03
C ARG A 189 -24.43 -4.68 -29.70
N PHE A 190 -24.82 -3.42 -29.49
CA PHE A 190 -26.01 -2.85 -30.12
C PHE A 190 -25.86 -2.74 -31.63
N LYS A 191 -24.71 -2.27 -32.12
CA LYS A 191 -24.41 -2.20 -33.55
C LYS A 191 -24.48 -3.58 -34.22
N ASP A 192 -23.89 -4.58 -33.57
CA ASP A 192 -23.71 -5.91 -34.18
C ASP A 192 -24.97 -6.80 -34.06
N LYS A 193 -25.76 -6.64 -32.97
CA LYS A 193 -26.87 -7.55 -32.62
C LYS A 193 -28.20 -6.85 -32.34
N GLY A 194 -28.27 -5.54 -32.51
CA GLY A 194 -29.46 -4.74 -32.18
C GLY A 194 -29.74 -4.65 -30.69
N LYS A 195 -30.99 -4.36 -30.33
CA LYS A 195 -31.43 -4.22 -28.93
C LYS A 195 -31.25 -5.55 -28.18
N GLN A 196 -30.48 -5.52 -27.09
CA GLN A 196 -30.25 -6.67 -26.22
C GLN A 196 -30.91 -6.41 -24.85
N THR A 197 -31.42 -7.47 -24.22
CA THR A 197 -31.96 -7.45 -22.85
C THR A 197 -31.12 -8.32 -21.93
N GLY A 198 -31.09 -8.02 -20.63
CA GLY A 198 -30.34 -8.78 -19.63
C GLY A 198 -29.15 -8.01 -19.05
N ASN A 199 -28.40 -8.66 -18.17
CA ASN A 199 -27.26 -8.06 -17.48
C ASN A 199 -25.95 -8.44 -18.20
N PHE A 200 -25.15 -7.42 -18.50
CA PHE A 200 -23.78 -7.59 -18.99
C PHE A 200 -22.83 -7.18 -17.87
N THR A 201 -22.08 -8.14 -17.34
CA THR A 201 -21.15 -7.90 -16.24
C THR A 201 -19.79 -7.50 -16.77
N ASN A 202 -19.22 -6.45 -16.16
CA ASN A 202 -17.84 -6.05 -16.35
C ASN A 202 -17.09 -6.29 -15.04
N ASP A 203 -16.12 -7.20 -15.07
CA ASP A 203 -15.36 -7.68 -13.92
C ASP A 203 -13.90 -7.94 -14.32
N ALA A 204 -13.13 -8.62 -13.46
CA ALA A 204 -11.71 -8.85 -13.73
C ALA A 204 -11.50 -9.67 -15.01
N THR A 205 -12.41 -10.60 -15.35
CA THR A 205 -12.28 -11.53 -16.49
C THR A 205 -12.29 -10.84 -17.84
N ASN A 206 -12.90 -9.65 -17.94
CA ASN A 206 -13.00 -8.86 -19.16
C ASN A 206 -12.39 -7.47 -19.05
N ASP A 207 -11.47 -7.27 -18.10
CA ASP A 207 -10.82 -5.98 -17.85
C ASP A 207 -11.83 -4.85 -17.57
N GLY A 208 -12.91 -5.19 -16.88
CA GLY A 208 -13.95 -4.26 -16.42
C GLY A 208 -13.59 -3.53 -15.13
N ILE A 209 -12.65 -4.07 -14.36
CA ILE A 209 -12.13 -3.48 -13.11
C ILE A 209 -10.60 -3.56 -13.08
N GLY A 210 -9.98 -2.68 -12.32
CA GLY A 210 -8.54 -2.64 -12.15
C GLY A 210 -8.11 -1.98 -10.85
N ALA A 211 -6.80 -1.96 -10.63
CA ALA A 211 -6.18 -1.17 -9.57
C ALA A 211 -5.07 -0.30 -10.17
N SER A 212 -5.07 0.98 -9.86
CA SER A 212 -4.00 1.89 -10.30
C SER A 212 -2.67 1.52 -9.63
N GLU A 213 -1.58 1.98 -10.23
CA GLU A 213 -0.23 1.82 -9.67
C GLU A 213 -0.15 2.32 -8.21
N ILE A 214 0.65 1.61 -7.40
CA ILE A 214 0.92 2.04 -6.02
C ILE A 214 1.83 3.26 -6.04
N ARG A 215 1.40 4.34 -5.40
CA ARG A 215 2.13 5.62 -5.30
C ARG A 215 2.12 6.12 -3.87
N ASN A 216 2.94 7.12 -3.56
CA ASN A 216 2.97 7.83 -2.28
C ASN A 216 3.07 6.94 -1.02
N LEU A 217 3.61 5.73 -1.17
CA LEU A 217 3.80 4.77 -0.08
C LEU A 217 5.30 4.50 0.03
N SER A 218 5.93 4.98 1.10
CA SER A 218 7.38 4.83 1.32
C SER A 218 7.70 4.45 2.77
N PRO A 219 8.40 3.31 3.00
CA PRO A 219 8.77 2.32 2.00
C PRO A 219 7.54 1.57 1.47
N VAL A 220 7.56 1.18 0.20
CA VAL A 220 6.56 0.23 -0.32
C VAL A 220 6.78 -1.12 0.38
N PRO A 221 5.77 -1.70 1.04
CA PRO A 221 5.91 -3.02 1.66
C PRO A 221 6.35 -4.07 0.63
N ALA A 222 7.33 -4.91 0.99
CA ALA A 222 7.85 -5.94 0.10
C ALA A 222 6.74 -6.87 -0.41
N GLY A 223 6.71 -7.09 -1.72
CA GLY A 223 5.73 -7.94 -2.39
C GLY A 223 4.30 -7.38 -2.45
N LEU A 224 4.05 -6.13 -2.06
CA LEU A 224 2.70 -5.54 -2.14
C LEU A 224 2.19 -5.49 -3.59
N THR A 225 3.03 -5.03 -4.52
CA THR A 225 2.69 -4.96 -5.94
C THR A 225 2.39 -6.34 -6.52
N ASP A 226 3.18 -7.36 -6.16
CA ASP A 226 2.98 -8.73 -6.64
C ASP A 226 1.71 -9.34 -6.05
N LYS A 227 1.40 -9.07 -4.78
CA LYS A 227 0.14 -9.50 -4.16
C LYS A 227 -1.08 -8.87 -4.83
N LEU A 228 -1.02 -7.59 -5.22
CA LEU A 228 -2.12 -6.95 -5.97
C LEU A 228 -2.29 -7.56 -7.37
N LYS A 229 -1.19 -7.82 -8.06
CA LYS A 229 -1.22 -8.52 -9.37
C LYS A 229 -1.81 -9.92 -9.23
N GLN A 230 -1.33 -10.70 -8.27
CA GLN A 230 -1.83 -12.05 -8.00
C GLN A 230 -3.31 -12.03 -7.64
N ALA A 231 -3.77 -11.12 -6.78
CA ALA A 231 -5.18 -10.99 -6.44
C ALA A 231 -6.04 -10.70 -7.70
N THR A 232 -5.52 -9.88 -8.61
CA THR A 232 -6.20 -9.59 -9.89
C THR A 232 -6.27 -10.82 -10.80
N GLU A 233 -5.19 -11.60 -10.88
CA GLU A 233 -5.15 -12.86 -11.63
C GLU A 233 -6.04 -13.94 -11.01
N ASP A 234 -6.11 -14.01 -9.68
CA ASP A 234 -6.99 -14.93 -8.97
C ASP A 234 -8.45 -14.56 -9.14
N MET A 235 -8.79 -13.26 -9.21
CA MET A 235 -10.13 -12.81 -9.61
C MET A 235 -10.45 -13.17 -11.06
N LYS A 236 -9.48 -13.01 -11.98
CA LYS A 236 -9.63 -13.40 -13.39
C LYS A 236 -9.86 -14.89 -13.58
N SER A 237 -9.18 -15.73 -12.79
CA SER A 237 -9.31 -17.18 -12.85
C SER A 237 -10.47 -17.73 -12.01
N GLY A 238 -11.16 -16.87 -11.24
CA GLY A 238 -12.25 -17.25 -10.34
C GLY A 238 -11.81 -17.97 -9.06
N LYS A 239 -10.50 -18.10 -8.82
CA LYS A 239 -9.92 -18.63 -7.57
C LYS A 239 -10.22 -17.72 -6.38
N LEU A 240 -10.22 -16.41 -6.61
CA LEU A 240 -10.59 -15.40 -5.61
C LEU A 240 -11.97 -14.85 -5.95
N LYS A 241 -12.91 -15.01 -5.02
CA LYS A 241 -14.23 -14.37 -5.05
C LYS A 241 -14.29 -13.37 -3.90
N PRO A 242 -14.14 -12.05 -4.18
CA PRO A 242 -14.10 -11.03 -3.13
C PRO A 242 -15.38 -10.95 -2.30
N ILE A 243 -16.49 -11.39 -2.88
CA ILE A 243 -17.82 -11.42 -2.28
C ILE A 243 -18.39 -12.82 -2.56
N PRO A 244 -18.88 -13.55 -1.54
CA PRO A 244 -19.53 -14.85 -1.70
C PRO A 244 -20.79 -14.81 -2.56
#